data_AF-A0A9P5BMY1-F1
#
_entry.id   AF-A0A9P5BMY1-F1
#
_cell.length_a   1.000
_cell.length_b   1.000
_cell.length_c   1.000
_cell.angle_alpha   90.00
_cell.angle_beta   90.00
_cell.angle_gamma   90.00
#
_symmetry.space_group_name_H-M   'P 1'
#
loop_
_entity.id
_entity.type
_entity.pdbx_description
1 polymer ?
#
loop_
_entity_poly.entity_id
_entity_poly.type
_entity_poly.pdbx_seq_one_letter_code
_entity_poly.pdbx_strand_id
1 'polypeptide(L)'
;MDSGTFLSKRGEQYALPANKNKLLGILGDVWHPVNNPTGYFNMGVAENTLMHKELLEYISAKKLTVDGAIFGYGDSFSGSHRLKDVLAAFLTQYFRTVRPIQAADLAITSGVSAAIEACAFTLGDVDDGVLLAQPFYKAFPYNLSNRPGLRPVFVSFSGEDPLGPHSSEKYEQALLGALEQGIRVKALLLCNPHNPLEGACASRHILISYMKLCQKYNLHILSDEIYGLSCWENPETPEAPGFHSVLSINPHGIINPALVHVLWGISKACTPSTTWI
;
A
#
# COMPACT_ATOMS: atom_id res chain seq x y z
N MET A 1 -27.06 -32.49 18.76
CA MET A 1 -26.41 -32.20 17.47
C MET A 1 -26.17 -30.70 17.49
N ASP A 2 -24.93 -30.30 17.74
CA ASP A 2 -24.57 -28.88 17.71
C ASP A 2 -25.04 -28.30 16.38
N SER A 3 -25.69 -27.14 16.43
CA SER A 3 -26.03 -26.33 15.26
C SER A 3 -24.76 -25.73 14.65
N GLY A 4 -23.81 -26.60 14.31
CA GLY A 4 -22.42 -26.30 14.01
C GLY A 4 -22.33 -25.53 12.70
N THR A 5 -21.85 -24.30 12.83
CA THR A 5 -21.39 -23.47 11.73
C THR A 5 -20.32 -24.21 10.92
N PHE A 6 -20.46 -24.25 9.59
CA PHE A 6 -19.48 -24.86 8.67
C PHE A 6 -18.22 -23.98 8.45
N LEU A 7 -18.16 -22.83 9.11
CA LEU A 7 -17.09 -21.84 8.93
C LEU A 7 -16.12 -21.87 10.11
N SER A 8 -14.89 -21.40 9.89
CA SER A 8 -14.00 -21.08 11.01
C SER A 8 -14.58 -19.93 11.85
N LYS A 9 -14.15 -19.79 13.12
CA LYS A 9 -14.51 -18.65 13.98
C LYS A 9 -14.28 -17.27 13.32
N ARG A 10 -13.20 -17.13 12.54
CA ARG A 10 -12.93 -15.92 11.74
C ARG A 10 -13.97 -15.75 10.63
N GLY A 11 -14.26 -16.82 9.90
CA GLY A 11 -15.28 -16.83 8.84
C GLY A 11 -16.68 -16.47 9.37
N GLU A 12 -17.04 -16.97 10.56
CA GLU A 12 -18.30 -16.60 11.23
C GLU A 12 -18.37 -15.11 11.53
N GLN A 13 -17.31 -14.52 12.09
CA GLN A 13 -17.25 -13.09 12.34
C GLN A 13 -17.45 -12.29 11.03
N TYR A 14 -16.82 -12.69 9.94
CA TYR A 14 -16.98 -12.03 8.64
C TYR A 14 -18.37 -12.21 8.02
N ALA A 15 -19.05 -13.31 8.30
CA ALA A 15 -20.39 -13.58 7.80
C ALA A 15 -21.49 -12.74 8.50
N LEU A 16 -21.17 -12.07 9.61
CA LEU A 16 -22.14 -11.26 10.35
C LEU A 16 -22.67 -10.10 9.49
N PRO A 17 -24.00 -9.83 9.47
CA PRO A 17 -24.58 -8.74 8.69
C PRO A 17 -24.00 -7.36 8.99
N ALA A 18 -23.57 -7.13 10.23
CA ALA A 18 -22.92 -5.88 10.65
C ALA A 18 -21.60 -5.60 9.90
N ASN A 19 -20.94 -6.65 9.39
CA ASN A 19 -19.69 -6.57 8.64
C ASN A 19 -19.90 -6.52 7.12
N LYS A 20 -21.16 -6.45 6.65
CA LYS A 20 -21.47 -6.30 5.22
C LYS A 20 -20.88 -4.99 4.69
N ASN A 21 -20.06 -5.09 3.65
CA ASN A 21 -19.47 -3.93 3.01
C ASN A 21 -20.56 -3.09 2.32
N LYS A 22 -20.91 -1.95 2.93
CA LYS A 22 -21.93 -1.02 2.43
C LYS A 22 -21.59 -0.46 1.03
N LEU A 23 -20.30 -0.39 0.69
CA LEU A 23 -19.86 0.07 -0.64
C LEU A 23 -20.39 -0.82 -1.75
N LEU A 24 -20.56 -2.13 -1.53
CA LEU A 24 -21.12 -3.03 -2.54
C LEU A 24 -22.58 -2.69 -2.87
N GLY A 25 -23.34 -2.18 -1.91
CA GLY A 25 -24.70 -1.69 -2.17
C GLY A 25 -24.69 -0.43 -3.04
N ILE A 26 -23.75 0.49 -2.76
CA ILE A 26 -23.56 1.72 -3.56
C ILE A 26 -23.13 1.39 -4.99
N LEU A 27 -22.18 0.47 -5.15
CA LEU A 27 -21.70 0.02 -6.47
C LEU A 27 -22.76 -0.75 -7.27
N GLY A 28 -23.78 -1.30 -6.60
CA GLY A 28 -24.92 -1.95 -7.26
C GLY A 28 -25.98 -0.97 -7.80
N ASP A 29 -25.91 0.30 -7.41
CA ASP A 29 -26.90 1.34 -7.78
C ASP A 29 -26.17 2.65 -8.11
N VAL A 30 -25.21 2.58 -9.03
CA VAL A 30 -24.40 3.74 -9.42
C VAL A 30 -25.23 4.69 -10.29
N TRP A 31 -25.07 5.99 -10.01
CA TRP A 31 -25.69 7.06 -10.77
C TRP A 31 -25.27 7.04 -12.25
N HIS A 32 -26.24 7.27 -13.14
CA HIS A 32 -25.99 7.48 -14.56
C HIS A 32 -26.95 8.55 -15.11
N PRO A 33 -26.48 9.54 -15.90
CA PRO A 33 -27.27 10.71 -16.26
C PRO A 33 -28.57 10.38 -17.00
N VAL A 34 -28.58 9.30 -17.79
CA VAL A 34 -29.76 8.83 -18.54
C VAL A 34 -30.40 7.61 -17.89
N ASN A 35 -29.64 6.52 -17.71
CA ASN A 35 -30.15 5.22 -17.29
C ASN A 35 -30.46 5.08 -15.79
N ASN A 36 -29.87 5.89 -14.92
CA ASN A 36 -30.10 5.82 -13.47
C ASN A 36 -29.85 7.18 -12.77
N PRO A 37 -30.69 8.20 -13.05
CA PRO A 37 -30.45 9.56 -12.55
C PRO A 37 -30.63 9.70 -11.03
N THR A 38 -31.23 8.69 -10.37
CA THR A 38 -31.45 8.66 -8.91
C THR A 38 -30.46 7.78 -8.15
N GLY A 39 -29.55 7.10 -8.86
CA GLY A 39 -28.52 6.26 -8.24
C GLY A 39 -27.50 7.05 -7.44
N TYR A 40 -26.62 6.34 -6.74
CA TYR A 40 -25.57 6.92 -5.93
C TYR A 40 -24.41 7.46 -6.76
N PHE A 41 -24.03 8.71 -6.51
CA PHE A 41 -22.81 9.29 -7.05
C PHE A 41 -21.61 8.88 -6.17
N ASN A 42 -20.70 8.09 -6.72
CA ASN A 42 -19.59 7.51 -5.96
C ASN A 42 -18.39 8.47 -5.88
N MET A 43 -18.21 9.10 -4.72
CA MET A 43 -17.02 9.91 -4.38
C MET A 43 -16.09 9.21 -3.37
N GLY A 44 -16.40 7.95 -3.01
CA GLY A 44 -15.71 7.23 -1.94
C GLY A 44 -14.65 6.23 -2.41
N VAL A 45 -14.51 6.04 -3.72
CA VAL A 45 -13.56 5.10 -4.32
C VAL A 45 -12.45 5.88 -5.00
N ALA A 46 -11.21 5.65 -4.55
CA ALA A 46 -10.02 6.20 -5.18
C ALA A 46 -9.74 5.43 -6.49
N GLU A 47 -10.32 5.85 -7.60
CA GLU A 47 -10.10 5.30 -8.94
C GLU A 47 -9.61 6.40 -9.88
N ASN A 48 -8.59 6.11 -10.68
CA ASN A 48 -8.05 7.07 -11.65
C ASN A 48 -8.69 6.81 -13.03
N THR A 49 -9.88 7.36 -13.24
CA THR A 49 -10.60 7.24 -14.52
C THR A 49 -10.02 8.13 -15.62
N LEU A 50 -9.15 9.08 -15.27
CA LEU A 50 -8.58 10.05 -16.20
C LEU A 50 -7.65 9.42 -17.24
N MET A 51 -7.05 8.26 -16.93
CA MET A 51 -6.15 7.54 -17.83
C MET A 51 -6.85 6.56 -18.78
N HIS A 52 -8.17 6.38 -18.66
CA HIS A 52 -8.88 5.34 -19.42
C HIS A 52 -8.76 5.55 -20.94
N LYS A 53 -8.82 6.80 -21.40
CA LYS A 53 -8.73 7.10 -22.83
C LYS A 53 -7.37 6.70 -23.40
N GLU A 54 -6.29 7.15 -22.76
CA GLU A 54 -4.91 6.90 -23.15
C GLU A 54 -4.60 5.40 -23.17
N LEU A 55 -5.12 4.65 -22.19
CA LEU A 55 -4.96 3.20 -22.12
C LEU A 55 -5.70 2.49 -23.24
N LEU A 56 -6.95 2.89 -23.51
CA LEU A 56 -7.73 2.32 -24.61
C LEU A 56 -7.07 2.59 -25.95
N GLU A 57 -6.59 3.81 -26.18
CA GLU A 57 -5.86 4.19 -27.39
C GLU A 57 -4.55 3.37 -27.52
N TYR A 58 -3.77 3.25 -26.44
CA TYR A 58 -2.54 2.48 -26.44
C TYR A 58 -2.78 1.00 -26.74
N ILE A 59 -3.74 0.36 -26.06
CA ILE A 59 -4.08 -1.06 -26.26
C ILE A 59 -4.58 -1.30 -27.68
N SER A 60 -5.47 -0.43 -28.18
CA SER A 60 -6.04 -0.53 -29.53
C SER A 60 -4.98 -0.37 -30.61
N ALA A 61 -4.05 0.59 -30.44
CA ALA A 61 -2.99 0.86 -31.40
C ALA A 61 -1.91 -0.24 -31.42
N LYS A 62 -1.58 -0.82 -30.25
CA LYS A 62 -0.48 -1.79 -30.14
C LYS A 62 -0.80 -3.18 -30.70
N LYS A 63 -2.07 -3.50 -30.99
CA LYS A 63 -2.50 -4.84 -31.44
C LYS A 63 -1.78 -5.94 -30.65
N LEU A 64 -2.03 -5.98 -29.34
CA LEU A 64 -1.34 -6.89 -28.42
C LEU A 64 -1.32 -8.31 -28.98
N THR A 65 -0.13 -8.81 -29.29
CA THR A 65 0.08 -10.20 -29.71
C THR A 65 0.37 -11.02 -28.47
N VAL A 66 -0.40 -12.08 -28.30
CA VAL A 66 -0.26 -13.01 -27.18
C VAL A 66 0.55 -14.19 -27.65
N ASP A 67 1.73 -14.38 -27.05
CA ASP A 67 2.51 -15.60 -27.23
C ASP A 67 1.85 -16.74 -26.44
N GLY A 68 1.70 -17.93 -27.04
CA GLY A 68 1.13 -19.10 -26.38
C GLY A 68 1.86 -19.50 -25.08
N ALA A 69 3.14 -19.14 -24.93
CA ALA A 69 3.91 -19.36 -23.71
C ALA A 69 3.27 -18.73 -22.46
N ILE A 70 2.46 -17.66 -22.60
CA ILE A 70 1.82 -17.01 -21.46
C ILE A 70 0.70 -17.85 -20.80
N PHE A 71 0.18 -18.87 -21.50
CA PHE A 71 -0.85 -19.76 -20.96
C PHE A 71 -0.29 -20.86 -20.05
N GLY A 72 1.04 -20.97 -19.95
CA GLY A 72 1.72 -21.89 -19.03
C GLY A 72 2.01 -21.26 -17.66
N TYR A 73 2.88 -21.91 -16.88
CA TYR A 73 3.35 -21.42 -15.58
C TYR A 73 4.26 -20.18 -15.66
N GLY A 74 4.57 -19.71 -16.88
CA GLY A 74 5.55 -18.64 -17.11
C GLY A 74 6.98 -19.12 -16.88
N ASP A 75 7.87 -18.16 -16.65
CA ASP A 75 9.32 -18.36 -16.52
C ASP A 75 9.84 -18.15 -15.07
N SER A 76 8.96 -17.84 -14.10
CA SER A 76 9.32 -17.63 -12.69
C SER A 76 8.10 -17.63 -11.77
N PHE A 77 8.27 -18.16 -10.55
CA PHE A 77 7.22 -18.19 -9.51
C PHE A 77 7.04 -16.87 -8.74
N SER A 78 7.96 -15.91 -8.90
CA SER A 78 7.85 -14.56 -8.30
C SER A 78 7.39 -13.51 -9.29
N GLY A 79 6.83 -13.93 -10.44
CA GLY A 79 6.48 -13.08 -11.57
C GLY A 79 7.48 -13.20 -12.71
N SER A 80 7.04 -12.91 -13.93
CA SER A 80 7.84 -13.21 -15.12
C SER A 80 9.08 -12.35 -15.24
N HIS A 81 10.15 -12.89 -15.84
CA HIS A 81 11.40 -12.14 -16.01
C HIS A 81 11.18 -10.85 -16.78
N ARG A 82 10.45 -10.93 -17.91
CA ARG A 82 10.09 -9.76 -18.73
C ARG A 82 9.38 -8.67 -17.92
N LEU A 83 8.42 -9.04 -17.07
CA LEU A 83 7.69 -8.07 -16.25
C LEU A 83 8.62 -7.43 -15.22
N LYS A 84 9.42 -8.25 -14.53
CA LYS A 84 10.35 -7.76 -13.50
C LYS A 84 11.42 -6.85 -14.09
N ASP A 85 11.97 -7.15 -15.26
CA ASP A 85 12.96 -6.30 -15.93
C ASP A 85 12.38 -4.93 -16.29
N VAL A 86 11.16 -4.90 -16.86
CA VAL A 86 10.48 -3.64 -17.20
C VAL A 86 10.16 -2.85 -15.94
N LEU A 87 9.61 -3.49 -14.91
CA LEU A 87 9.27 -2.82 -13.64
C LEU A 87 10.52 -2.31 -12.92
N ALA A 88 11.62 -3.07 -12.92
CA ALA A 88 12.87 -2.68 -12.30
C ALA A 88 13.43 -1.40 -12.96
N ALA A 89 13.49 -1.36 -14.29
CA ALA A 89 13.92 -0.19 -15.03
C ALA A 89 12.97 1.01 -14.82
N PHE A 90 11.66 0.76 -14.92
CA PHE A 90 10.62 1.77 -14.74
C PHE A 90 10.69 2.40 -13.35
N LEU A 91 10.67 1.60 -12.29
CA LEU A 91 10.73 2.11 -10.92
C LEU A 91 12.07 2.77 -10.62
N THR A 92 13.20 2.24 -11.10
CA THR A 92 14.51 2.90 -10.97
C THR A 92 14.47 4.34 -11.49
N GLN A 93 13.89 4.53 -12.68
CA GLN A 93 13.77 5.84 -13.31
C GLN A 93 12.80 6.76 -12.55
N TYR A 94 11.55 6.31 -12.36
CA TYR A 94 10.51 7.18 -11.82
C TYR A 94 10.65 7.43 -10.32
N PHE A 95 11.18 6.48 -9.56
CA PHE A 95 11.39 6.63 -8.12
C PHE A 95 12.78 7.19 -7.79
N ARG A 96 13.60 7.44 -8.83
CA ARG A 96 14.94 8.05 -8.72
C ARG A 96 15.79 7.32 -7.69
N THR A 97 15.82 6.00 -7.79
CA THR A 97 16.44 5.15 -6.78
C THR A 97 17.95 5.35 -6.75
N VAL A 98 18.56 5.29 -5.56
CA VAL A 98 20.01 5.47 -5.39
C VAL A 98 20.80 4.38 -6.10
N ARG A 99 20.26 3.16 -6.08
CA ARG A 99 20.80 2.01 -6.82
C ARG A 99 19.75 1.50 -7.81
N PRO A 100 20.15 1.04 -9.01
CA PRO A 100 19.23 0.40 -9.94
C PRO A 100 18.59 -0.85 -9.31
N ILE A 101 17.26 -0.92 -9.34
CA ILE A 101 16.50 -2.10 -8.93
C ILE A 101 16.86 -3.25 -9.88
N GLN A 102 17.09 -4.44 -9.33
CA GLN A 102 17.30 -5.65 -10.10
C GLN A 102 16.02 -6.50 -10.12
N ALA A 103 15.82 -7.34 -11.14
CA ALA A 103 14.70 -8.27 -11.19
C ALA A 103 14.67 -9.26 -10.01
N ALA A 104 15.82 -9.51 -9.38
CA ALA A 104 15.95 -10.33 -8.17
C ALA A 104 15.46 -9.60 -6.90
N ASP A 105 15.39 -8.26 -6.91
CA ASP A 105 14.87 -7.45 -5.80
C ASP A 105 13.32 -7.40 -5.82
N LEU A 106 12.67 -7.92 -6.87
CA LEU A 106 11.23 -7.82 -7.07
C LEU A 106 10.49 -9.15 -6.87
N ALA A 107 9.38 -9.07 -6.15
CA ALA A 107 8.36 -10.12 -6.06
C ALA A 107 7.01 -9.57 -6.51
N ILE A 108 6.40 -10.20 -7.52
CA ILE A 108 5.12 -9.77 -8.08
C ILE A 108 3.99 -10.43 -7.29
N THR A 109 3.01 -9.61 -6.88
CA THR A 109 1.82 -10.04 -6.14
C THR A 109 0.55 -9.60 -6.86
N SER A 110 -0.59 -10.16 -6.45
CA SER A 110 -1.92 -9.73 -6.90
C SER A 110 -2.34 -8.42 -6.24
N GLY A 111 -1.61 -7.35 -6.56
CA GLY A 111 -1.80 -6.01 -6.00
C GLY A 111 -1.10 -5.78 -4.66
N VAL A 112 -1.13 -4.53 -4.22
CA VAL A 112 -0.41 -4.07 -3.01
C VAL A 112 -0.99 -4.67 -1.74
N SER A 113 -2.31 -4.93 -1.66
CA SER A 113 -2.91 -5.61 -0.51
C SER A 113 -2.30 -6.98 -0.25
N ALA A 114 -2.07 -7.78 -1.30
CA ALA A 114 -1.41 -9.07 -1.19
C ALA A 114 0.08 -8.93 -0.83
N ALA A 115 0.73 -7.85 -1.27
CA ALA A 115 2.11 -7.55 -0.88
C ALA A 115 2.22 -7.20 0.61
N ILE A 116 1.31 -6.37 1.14
CA ILE A 116 1.25 -6.04 2.57
C ILE A 116 1.03 -7.31 3.40
N GLU A 117 0.08 -8.17 2.98
CA GLU A 117 -0.19 -9.44 3.66
C GLU A 117 1.04 -10.36 3.64
N ALA A 118 1.73 -10.49 2.51
CA ALA A 118 2.94 -11.30 2.39
C ALA A 118 4.08 -10.76 3.26
N CYS A 119 4.29 -9.44 3.31
CA CYS A 119 5.24 -8.81 4.20
C CYS A 119 4.88 -9.03 5.67
N ALA A 120 3.61 -8.85 6.05
CA ALA A 120 3.15 -9.10 7.41
C ALA A 120 3.39 -10.56 7.81
N PHE A 121 3.09 -11.51 6.93
CA PHE A 121 3.28 -12.94 7.16
C PHE A 121 4.76 -13.33 7.30
N THR A 122 5.67 -12.62 6.65
CA THR A 122 7.11 -12.96 6.62
C THR A 122 7.94 -12.25 7.68
N LEU A 123 7.50 -11.07 8.14
CA LEU A 123 8.30 -10.20 9.01
C LEU A 123 7.97 -10.30 10.50
N GLY A 124 6.80 -10.84 10.85
CA GLY A 124 6.36 -10.96 12.25
C GLY A 124 5.64 -12.26 12.53
N ASP A 125 5.67 -12.68 13.79
CA ASP A 125 4.89 -13.79 14.30
C ASP A 125 3.48 -13.33 14.72
N VAL A 126 2.57 -14.27 14.93
CA VAL A 126 1.25 -13.95 15.49
C VAL A 126 1.41 -13.13 16.77
N ASP A 127 0.58 -12.09 16.92
CA ASP A 127 0.61 -11.11 18.01
C ASP A 127 1.76 -10.09 18.02
N ASP A 128 2.73 -10.18 17.11
CA ASP A 128 3.71 -9.11 16.90
C ASP A 128 3.03 -7.83 16.40
N GLY A 129 3.62 -6.68 16.73
CA GLY A 129 3.09 -5.35 16.45
C GLY A 129 3.58 -4.74 15.13
N VAL A 130 2.73 -3.96 14.47
CA VAL A 130 3.10 -3.08 13.34
C VAL A 130 2.59 -1.67 13.61
N LEU A 131 3.49 -0.69 13.63
CA LEU A 131 3.12 0.72 13.81
C LEU A 131 2.34 1.22 12.60
N LEU A 132 1.22 1.89 12.86
CA LEU A 132 0.35 2.42 11.82
C LEU A 132 -0.19 3.81 12.22
N ALA A 133 0.18 4.84 11.45
CA ALA A 133 -0.31 6.20 11.68
C ALA A 133 -1.81 6.33 11.50
N GLN A 134 -2.45 7.16 12.33
CA GLN A 134 -3.83 7.58 12.14
C GLN A 134 -3.88 9.02 11.56
N PRO A 135 -4.74 9.28 10.56
CA PRO A 135 -5.64 8.33 9.88
C PRO A 135 -4.89 7.38 8.93
N PHE A 136 -5.50 6.27 8.52
CA PHE A 136 -4.89 5.29 7.61
C PHE A 136 -5.88 4.78 6.55
N TYR A 137 -5.37 4.13 5.50
CA TYR A 137 -6.19 3.39 4.55
C TYR A 137 -6.89 2.21 5.24
N LYS A 138 -8.22 2.17 5.16
CA LYS A 138 -9.08 1.23 5.90
C LYS A 138 -8.70 -0.25 5.76
N ALA A 139 -8.08 -0.66 4.65
CA ALA A 139 -7.69 -2.06 4.46
C ALA A 139 -6.42 -2.47 5.22
N PHE A 140 -5.58 -1.53 5.68
CA PHE A 140 -4.30 -1.85 6.32
C PHE A 140 -4.46 -2.75 7.56
N PRO A 141 -5.32 -2.45 8.55
CA PRO A 141 -5.50 -3.35 9.69
C PRO A 141 -5.94 -4.76 9.28
N TYR A 142 -6.81 -4.88 8.27
CA TYR A 142 -7.27 -6.18 7.78
C TYR A 142 -6.15 -6.98 7.10
N ASN A 143 -5.34 -6.33 6.26
CA ASN A 143 -4.22 -6.96 5.57
C ASN A 143 -3.13 -7.42 6.56
N LEU A 144 -2.93 -6.69 7.66
CA LEU A 144 -1.96 -7.01 8.70
C LEU A 144 -2.47 -8.10 9.67
N SER A 145 -3.73 -8.04 10.09
CA SER A 145 -4.24 -8.88 11.19
C SER A 145 -4.91 -10.16 10.75
N ASN A 146 -5.59 -10.20 9.60
CA ASN A 146 -6.54 -11.28 9.31
C ASN A 146 -5.91 -12.67 9.21
N ARG A 147 -5.03 -12.84 8.21
CA ARG A 147 -4.30 -14.08 7.98
C ARG A 147 -2.94 -14.07 8.67
N PRO A 148 -2.16 -12.96 8.66
CA PRO A 148 -0.86 -12.93 9.32
C PRO A 148 -0.94 -12.90 10.85
N GLY A 149 -2.02 -12.38 11.43
CA GLY A 149 -2.19 -12.33 12.89
C GLY A 149 -1.40 -11.22 13.60
N LEU A 150 -0.89 -10.23 12.86
CA LEU A 150 -0.18 -9.10 13.45
C LEU A 150 -1.15 -8.11 14.11
N ARG A 151 -0.67 -7.38 15.10
CA ARG A 151 -1.41 -6.35 15.84
C ARG A 151 -1.04 -4.94 15.34
N PRO A 152 -1.96 -4.19 14.73
CA PRO A 152 -1.75 -2.79 14.42
C PRO A 152 -1.59 -2.01 15.73
N VAL A 153 -0.43 -1.39 15.91
CA VAL A 153 -0.15 -0.44 16.99
C VAL A 153 -0.42 0.95 16.42
N PHE A 154 -1.61 1.47 16.74
CA PHE A 154 -2.05 2.75 16.18
C PHE A 154 -1.28 3.92 16.80
N VAL A 155 -0.79 4.79 15.93
CA VAL A 155 -0.07 6.01 16.31
C VAL A 155 -1.04 7.16 16.15
N SER A 156 -1.49 7.73 17.26
CA SER A 156 -2.32 8.93 17.28
C SER A 156 -1.45 10.18 17.28
N PHE A 157 -1.81 11.13 16.44
CA PHE A 157 -1.15 12.43 16.36
C PHE A 157 -1.91 13.53 17.09
N SER A 158 -3.04 13.22 17.73
CA SER A 158 -3.83 14.15 18.56
C SER A 158 -4.17 15.49 17.87
N GLY A 159 -4.38 15.45 16.55
CA GLY A 159 -4.67 16.64 15.73
C GLY A 159 -3.44 17.32 15.12
N GLU A 160 -2.23 16.87 15.45
CA GLU A 160 -1.00 17.25 14.76
C GLU A 160 -0.89 16.56 13.40
N ASP A 161 -0.09 17.15 12.50
CA ASP A 161 0.18 16.58 11.19
C ASP A 161 1.02 15.28 11.32
N PRO A 162 0.52 14.13 10.86
CA PRO A 162 1.28 12.88 10.87
C PRO A 162 2.46 12.85 9.92
N LEU A 163 2.63 13.85 9.06
CA LEU A 163 3.81 14.08 8.23
C LEU A 163 4.64 15.28 8.70
N GLY A 164 4.30 15.86 9.86
CA GLY A 164 4.99 16.99 10.44
C GLY A 164 6.33 16.63 11.11
N PRO A 165 7.13 17.62 11.53
CA PRO A 165 8.48 17.43 12.10
C PRO A 165 8.52 16.54 13.34
N HIS A 166 7.43 16.52 14.13
CA HIS A 166 7.34 15.75 15.38
C HIS A 166 6.76 14.35 15.22
N SER A 167 6.47 13.95 13.99
CA SER A 167 5.80 12.68 13.70
C SER A 167 6.60 11.47 14.17
N SER A 168 7.93 11.49 14.01
CA SER A 168 8.81 10.41 14.47
C SER A 168 8.75 10.20 15.98
N GLU A 169 8.61 11.26 16.77
CA GLU A 169 8.47 11.13 18.23
C GLU A 169 7.17 10.44 18.62
N LYS A 170 6.07 10.69 17.89
CA LYS A 170 4.79 10.01 18.13
C LYS A 170 4.88 8.50 17.83
N TYR A 171 5.57 8.14 16.74
CA TYR A 171 5.86 6.73 16.44
C TYR A 171 6.68 6.07 17.54
N GLU A 172 7.70 6.75 18.05
CA GLU A 172 8.54 6.26 19.14
C GLU A 172 7.76 6.09 20.44
N GLN A 173 6.88 7.04 20.79
CA GLN A 173 6.01 6.95 21.96
C GLN A 173 5.06 5.74 21.87
N ALA A 174 4.41 5.54 20.72
CA ALA A 174 3.53 4.41 20.49
C ALA A 174 4.28 3.07 20.55
N LEU A 175 5.50 3.02 19.99
CA LEU A 175 6.38 1.87 20.06
C LEU A 175 6.72 1.51 21.51
N LEU A 176 7.18 2.48 22.31
CA LEU A 176 7.55 2.26 23.71
C LEU A 176 6.34 1.81 24.53
N GLY A 177 5.18 2.44 24.35
CA GLY A 177 3.94 2.03 25.03
C GLY A 177 3.49 0.61 24.66
N ALA A 178 3.69 0.19 23.41
CA ALA A 178 3.41 -1.19 22.99
C ALA A 178 4.38 -2.19 23.64
N LEU A 179 5.66 -1.85 23.74
CA LEU A 179 6.67 -2.66 24.41
C LEU A 179 6.37 -2.83 25.91
N GLU A 180 5.91 -1.76 26.59
CA GLU A 180 5.46 -1.82 28.00
C GLU A 180 4.27 -2.76 28.20
N GLN A 181 3.42 -2.91 27.17
CA GLN A 181 2.29 -3.86 27.16
C GLN A 181 2.70 -5.27 26.73
N GLY A 182 4.00 -5.53 26.52
CA GLY A 182 4.52 -6.82 26.08
C GLY A 182 4.31 -7.13 24.60
N ILE A 183 3.98 -6.12 23.78
CA ILE A 183 3.82 -6.29 22.33
C ILE A 183 5.18 -6.02 21.67
N ARG A 184 5.76 -7.04 21.06
CA ARG A 184 6.99 -6.90 20.27
C ARG A 184 6.65 -6.29 18.91
N VAL A 185 7.09 -5.07 18.67
CA VAL A 185 6.88 -4.40 17.37
C VAL A 185 7.96 -4.82 16.37
N LYS A 186 7.55 -5.12 15.14
CA LYS A 186 8.41 -5.63 14.06
C LYS A 186 8.56 -4.69 12.88
N ALA A 187 7.55 -3.86 12.61
CA ALA A 187 7.57 -2.99 11.45
C ALA A 187 6.82 -1.67 11.70
N LEU A 188 7.12 -0.70 10.85
CA LEU A 188 6.35 0.52 10.63
C LEU A 188 5.79 0.47 9.21
N LEU A 189 4.47 0.58 9.06
CA LEU A 189 3.81 0.69 7.76
C LEU A 189 3.50 2.15 7.47
N LEU A 190 4.15 2.69 6.43
CA LEU A 190 3.99 4.05 5.93
C LEU A 190 3.22 4.01 4.62
N CYS A 191 2.33 4.98 4.40
CA CYS A 191 1.75 5.26 3.08
C CYS A 191 2.26 6.62 2.61
N ASN A 192 3.02 6.64 1.52
CA ASN A 192 3.66 7.84 0.99
C ASN A 192 3.66 7.79 -0.54
N PRO A 193 2.84 8.59 -1.24
CA PRO A 193 1.94 9.63 -0.72
C PRO A 193 0.79 9.10 0.16
N HIS A 194 0.35 9.90 1.13
CA HIS A 194 -0.48 9.45 2.23
C HIS A 194 -1.98 9.38 1.88
N ASN A 195 -2.62 8.25 2.22
CA ASN A 195 -4.07 8.03 2.16
C ASN A 195 -4.63 7.88 3.59
N PRO A 196 -5.58 8.73 4.06
CA PRO A 196 -6.49 9.60 3.29
C PRO A 196 -6.18 11.11 3.31
N LEU A 197 -4.99 11.53 3.73
CA LEU A 197 -4.61 12.94 3.88
C LEU A 197 -4.31 13.61 2.53
N GLU A 198 -5.29 13.65 1.65
CA GLU A 198 -5.26 14.38 0.37
C GLU A 198 -4.06 14.01 -0.55
N GLY A 199 -3.39 12.88 -0.31
CA GLY A 199 -2.19 12.50 -1.07
C GLY A 199 -0.95 13.30 -0.67
N ALA A 200 -0.89 13.87 0.53
CA ALA A 200 0.28 14.57 1.03
C ALA A 200 1.52 13.67 1.01
N CYS A 201 2.64 14.21 0.54
CA CYS A 201 3.92 13.50 0.50
C CYS A 201 4.71 13.76 1.77
N ALA A 202 5.40 12.74 2.28
CA ALA A 202 6.39 12.95 3.32
C ALA A 202 7.61 13.65 2.71
N SER A 203 8.04 14.74 3.32
CA SER A 203 9.29 15.39 2.90
C SER A 203 10.49 14.47 3.17
N ARG A 204 11.59 14.71 2.46
CA ARG A 204 12.80 13.88 2.58
C ARG A 204 13.34 13.80 4.02
N HIS A 205 13.27 14.88 4.79
CA HIS A 205 13.79 14.89 6.16
C HIS A 205 12.93 14.05 7.12
N ILE A 206 11.61 14.01 6.91
CA ILE A 206 10.68 13.16 7.66
C ILE A 206 10.89 11.68 7.33
N LEU A 207 11.04 11.34 6.04
CA LEU A 207 11.37 9.97 5.65
C LEU A 207 12.66 9.47 6.32
N ILE A 208 13.69 10.33 6.37
CA ILE A 208 14.95 10.02 7.06
C ILE A 208 14.73 9.82 8.57
N SER A 209 13.88 10.61 9.22
CA SER A 209 13.60 10.43 10.66
C SER A 209 12.92 9.09 10.93
N TYR A 210 11.97 8.67 10.09
CA TYR A 210 11.35 7.34 10.17
C TYR A 210 12.35 6.21 9.94
N MET A 211 13.23 6.33 8.94
CA MET A 211 14.28 5.33 8.69
C MET A 211 15.25 5.22 9.86
N LYS A 212 15.66 6.35 10.47
CA LYS A 212 16.52 6.36 11.66
C LYS A 212 15.83 5.74 12.87
N LEU A 213 14.54 6.01 13.07
CA LEU A 213 13.75 5.37 14.13
C LEU A 213 13.71 3.85 13.93
N CYS A 214 13.43 3.40 12.71
CA CYS A 214 13.43 1.98 12.37
C CYS A 214 14.79 1.33 12.61
N GLN A 215 15.89 2.00 12.24
CA GLN A 215 17.25 1.52 12.54
C GLN A 215 17.51 1.43 14.05
N LYS A 216 17.11 2.44 14.83
CA LYS A 216 17.33 2.51 16.28
C LYS A 216 16.70 1.31 17.01
N TYR A 217 15.53 0.87 16.55
CA TYR A 217 14.76 -0.21 17.18
C TYR A 217 14.75 -1.52 16.38
N ASN A 218 15.58 -1.62 15.33
CA ASN A 218 15.65 -2.77 14.43
C ASN A 218 14.27 -3.20 13.88
N LEU A 219 13.49 -2.21 13.44
CA LEU A 219 12.19 -2.38 12.81
C LEU A 219 12.33 -2.37 11.29
N HIS A 220 11.47 -3.13 10.61
CA HIS A 220 11.30 -2.99 9.17
C HIS A 220 10.47 -1.74 8.85
N ILE A 221 10.78 -1.04 7.77
CA ILE A 221 9.92 -0.02 7.18
C ILE A 221 9.25 -0.61 5.93
N LEU A 222 7.92 -0.64 5.94
CA LEU A 222 7.08 -0.98 4.79
C LEU A 222 6.56 0.34 4.21
N SER A 223 7.12 0.81 3.10
CA SER A 223 6.67 2.02 2.42
C SER A 223 5.69 1.65 1.31
N ASP A 224 4.39 1.83 1.54
CA ASP A 224 3.37 1.78 0.51
C ASP A 224 3.41 3.07 -0.33
N GLU A 225 4.01 2.96 -1.51
CA GLU A 225 4.22 4.05 -2.45
C GLU A 225 3.29 3.95 -3.67
N ILE A 226 2.13 3.29 -3.53
CA ILE A 226 1.17 3.06 -4.62
C ILE A 226 0.74 4.33 -5.37
N TYR A 227 0.74 5.48 -4.68
CA TYR A 227 0.40 6.79 -5.25
C TYR A 227 1.60 7.56 -5.79
N GLY A 228 2.81 7.01 -5.78
CA GLY A 228 4.05 7.73 -6.15
C GLY A 228 4.08 8.28 -7.58
N LEU A 229 3.21 7.80 -8.47
CA LEU A 229 3.04 8.31 -9.85
C LEU A 229 1.74 9.11 -10.04
N SER A 230 1.05 9.44 -8.95
CA SER A 230 -0.18 10.24 -8.95
C SER A 230 0.04 11.62 -8.33
N CYS A 231 1.30 12.03 -8.18
CA CYS A 231 1.67 13.33 -7.65
C CYS A 231 1.69 14.39 -8.76
N TRP A 232 1.13 15.56 -8.46
CA TRP A 232 1.05 16.70 -9.37
C TRP A 232 1.33 17.99 -8.60
N GLU A 233 1.80 19.01 -9.30
CA GLU A 233 2.04 20.32 -8.71
C GLU A 233 0.72 21.05 -8.49
N ASN A 234 0.40 21.36 -7.23
CA ASN A 234 -0.78 22.15 -6.91
C ASN A 234 -0.40 23.63 -6.78
N PRO A 235 -0.89 24.53 -7.67
CA PRO A 235 -0.62 25.96 -7.57
C PRO A 235 -1.13 26.60 -6.28
N GLU A 236 -2.13 26.00 -5.62
CA GLU A 236 -2.68 26.50 -4.36
C GLU A 236 -1.82 26.12 -3.14
N THR A 237 -0.96 25.10 -3.26
CA THR A 237 -0.05 24.64 -2.21
C THR A 237 1.37 24.45 -2.74
N PRO A 238 2.04 25.52 -3.21
CA PRO A 238 3.36 25.43 -3.86
C PRO A 238 4.48 24.95 -2.93
N GLU A 239 4.30 25.12 -1.61
CA GLU A 239 5.25 24.67 -0.58
C GLU A 239 5.05 23.20 -0.19
N ALA A 240 4.01 22.52 -0.71
CA ALA A 240 3.79 21.12 -0.41
C ALA A 240 4.96 20.27 -0.94
N PRO A 241 5.53 19.38 -0.11
CA PRO A 241 6.64 18.55 -0.55
C PRO A 241 6.21 17.65 -1.72
N GLY A 242 7.10 17.50 -2.69
CA GLY A 242 6.93 16.51 -3.76
C GLY A 242 7.19 15.08 -3.27
N PHE A 243 6.83 14.10 -4.10
CA PHE A 243 7.07 12.70 -3.79
C PHE A 243 8.57 12.36 -3.76
N HIS A 244 8.97 11.71 -2.69
CA HIS A 244 10.27 11.07 -2.53
C HIS A 244 10.04 9.61 -2.14
N SER A 245 10.53 8.68 -2.96
CA SER A 245 10.61 7.28 -2.56
C SER A 245 11.65 7.09 -1.46
N VAL A 246 11.43 6.17 -0.52
CA VAL A 246 12.48 5.76 0.43
C VAL A 246 13.72 5.18 -0.27
N LEU A 247 13.56 4.64 -1.49
CA LEU A 247 14.67 4.15 -2.31
C LEU A 247 15.51 5.26 -2.95
N SER A 248 15.02 6.51 -2.95
CA SER A 248 15.77 7.71 -3.40
C SER A 248 16.70 8.28 -2.31
N ILE A 249 16.71 7.68 -1.14
CA ILE A 249 17.50 8.09 0.02
C ILE A 249 18.67 7.12 0.17
N ASN A 250 19.90 7.65 0.26
CA ASN A 250 21.08 6.81 0.47
C ASN A 250 21.03 6.23 1.90
N PRO A 251 20.96 4.90 2.07
CA PRO A 251 20.78 4.30 3.38
C PRO A 251 22.04 4.35 4.26
N HIS A 252 23.21 4.66 3.70
CA HIS A 252 24.48 4.66 4.43
C HIS A 252 24.44 5.60 5.65
N GLY A 253 24.64 5.03 6.85
CA GLY A 253 24.56 5.76 8.12
C GLY A 253 23.14 6.14 8.57
N ILE A 254 22.10 5.66 7.87
CA ILE A 254 20.69 5.93 8.18
C ILE A 254 19.96 4.66 8.63
N ILE A 255 19.99 3.60 7.80
CA ILE A 255 19.30 2.33 8.09
C ILE A 255 19.97 1.18 7.35
N ASN A 256 19.93 -0.02 7.92
CA ASN A 256 20.28 -1.24 7.20
C ASN A 256 19.31 -1.45 6.02
N PRO A 257 19.80 -1.54 4.77
CA PRO A 257 18.93 -1.75 3.59
C PRO A 257 18.01 -2.97 3.68
N ALA A 258 18.39 -4.01 4.44
CA ALA A 258 17.55 -5.20 4.64
C ALA A 258 16.28 -4.94 5.47
N LEU A 259 16.19 -3.78 6.13
CA LEU A 259 15.02 -3.34 6.86
C LEU A 259 14.05 -2.51 6.00
N VAL A 260 14.42 -2.17 4.75
CA VAL A 260 13.64 -1.26 3.89
C VAL A 260 12.92 -2.05 2.80
N HIS A 261 11.59 -1.95 2.78
CA HIS A 261 10.74 -2.58 1.78
C HIS A 261 9.81 -1.54 1.15
N VAL A 262 9.70 -1.55 -0.18
CA VAL A 262 8.76 -0.70 -0.93
C VAL A 262 7.67 -1.56 -1.55
N LEU A 263 6.43 -1.10 -1.42
CA LEU A 263 5.26 -1.72 -1.98
C LEU A 263 4.69 -0.76 -3.04
N TRP A 264 4.49 -1.26 -4.25
CA TRP A 264 3.97 -0.46 -5.36
C TRP A 264 3.06 -1.29 -6.25
N GLY A 265 2.12 -0.64 -6.94
CA GLY A 265 1.25 -1.27 -7.90
C GLY A 265 0.62 -0.28 -8.89
N ILE A 266 0.18 -0.80 -10.03
CA ILE A 266 -0.36 0.02 -11.13
C ILE A 266 -1.78 0.54 -10.90
N SER A 267 -2.50 0.01 -9.90
CA SER A 267 -3.95 0.21 -9.73
C SER A 267 -4.36 1.65 -9.43
N LYS A 268 -3.44 2.51 -8.99
CA LYS A 268 -3.68 3.96 -8.82
C LYS A 268 -3.01 4.82 -9.90
N ALA A 269 -1.98 4.31 -10.54
CA ALA A 269 -1.25 5.01 -11.59
C ALA A 269 -2.00 5.02 -12.94
N CYS A 270 -2.52 3.86 -13.37
CA CYS A 270 -3.04 3.71 -14.74
C CYS A 270 -4.29 2.80 -14.80
N THR A 271 -5.14 2.85 -13.78
CA THR A 271 -6.23 1.89 -13.47
C THR A 271 -6.60 0.86 -14.55
N PRO A 272 -6.04 -0.36 -14.47
CA PRO A 272 -6.78 -1.56 -14.81
C PRO A 272 -7.14 -2.23 -13.48
N SER A 273 -8.41 -2.13 -13.06
CA SER A 273 -8.90 -3.01 -12.02
C SER A 273 -8.79 -4.45 -12.53
N THR A 274 -8.09 -5.33 -11.81
CA THR A 274 -8.14 -6.78 -12.04
C THR A 274 -9.53 -7.27 -11.65
N THR A 275 -10.50 -6.98 -12.50
CA THR A 275 -11.79 -7.66 -12.51
C THR A 275 -11.62 -8.82 -13.47
N TRP A 276 -11.21 -9.97 -12.93
CA TRP A 276 -11.32 -11.22 -13.68
C TRP A 276 -12.81 -11.48 -13.88
N ILE A 277 -13.16 -11.83 -15.12
CA ILE A 277 -14.49 -12.21 -15.61
C ILE A 277 -15.07 -13.32 -14.73
#